data_AF-A0A359CGX5-F1
#
_entry.id   AF-A0A359CGX5-F1
#
_cell.length_a   1.000
_cell.length_b   1.000
_cell.length_c   1.000
_cell.angle_alpha   90.00
_cell.angle_beta   90.00
_cell.angle_gamma   90.00
#
_symmetry.space_group_name_H-M   'P 1'
#
loop_
_entity.id
_entity.type
_entity.pdbx_description
1 polymer ?
#
loop_
_entity_poly.entity_id
_entity_poly.type
_entity_poly.pdbx_seq_one_letter_code
_entity_poly.pdbx_strand_id
1 'polypeptide(L)'
;MIKLLIDFLQFLYTVAPLLLSVAAFTFLSILLSKSIKKHATVYYIVFAIPFFLVAIPFVGRLFGAELFNLVRVPILGQILRDYIHMGTFGFPLLVIIMYMGALDPKVRWVKRLLNIRKELSIISGFPVLTHSLIRVTNNFPSGLKFFIDKDGYLSNTPVASELGAGITSFSFIVGVLLLVLFIPLWVTSFDSVHRRMGRVTWKKVQRWAYVLYALLFIHAMGLQIGWTLNPRGGHAAPKVVAERTVKQPQKPVAGDSAIVVLPASGHGHGHAAAVETPVFGAQKSGQGIRTVERAERNVQAESPKGGRRAQNKGLADIQVGAHVKRSIHIGSLILIFGSYLYLRVRKAKKDAKKKSRSLQ
;
A
#
# COMPACT_ATOMS: atom_id res chain seq x y z
N MET A 1 16.16 -6.04 -28.69
CA MET A 1 16.62 -7.08 -27.75
C MET A 1 17.04 -6.51 -26.40
N ILE A 2 17.88 -5.47 -26.34
CA ILE A 2 18.34 -4.84 -25.07
C ILE A 2 17.19 -4.30 -24.21
N LYS A 3 16.22 -3.59 -24.80
CA LYS A 3 15.02 -3.11 -24.05
C LYS A 3 14.23 -4.25 -23.43
N LEU A 4 14.05 -5.36 -24.15
CA LEU A 4 13.31 -6.54 -23.67
C LEU A 4 14.04 -7.21 -22.50
N LEU A 5 15.37 -7.28 -22.57
CA LEU A 5 16.21 -7.77 -21.47
C LEU A 5 16.08 -6.88 -20.23
N ILE A 6 16.12 -5.55 -20.39
CA ILE A 6 15.95 -4.57 -19.30
C ILE A 6 14.57 -4.68 -18.67
N ASP A 7 13.51 -4.72 -19.49
CA ASP A 7 12.12 -4.89 -19.04
C ASP A 7 11.96 -6.22 -18.27
N PHE A 8 12.62 -7.30 -18.71
CA PHE A 8 12.63 -8.60 -18.03
C PHE A 8 13.41 -8.59 -16.71
N LEU A 9 14.60 -7.98 -16.65
CA LEU A 9 15.36 -7.79 -15.42
C LEU A 9 14.58 -6.98 -14.39
N GLN A 10 13.85 -5.95 -14.85
CA GLN A 10 13.00 -5.16 -13.99
C GLN A 10 11.76 -5.92 -13.50
N PHE A 11 11.15 -6.74 -14.37
CA PHE A 11 10.10 -7.66 -13.96
C PHE A 11 10.60 -8.56 -12.82
N LEU A 12 11.76 -9.19 -12.99
CA LEU A 12 12.37 -10.01 -11.94
C LEU A 12 12.62 -9.21 -10.66
N TYR A 13 13.18 -8.00 -10.75
CA TYR A 13 13.44 -7.14 -9.60
C TYR A 13 12.16 -6.74 -8.85
N THR A 14 11.08 -6.45 -9.57
CA THR A 14 9.79 -6.03 -8.97
C THR A 14 9.10 -7.20 -8.27
N VAL A 15 9.25 -8.41 -8.81
CA VAL A 15 8.63 -9.63 -8.29
C VAL A 15 9.49 -10.32 -7.22
N ALA A 16 10.80 -10.03 -7.19
CA ALA A 16 11.76 -10.64 -6.27
C ALA A 16 11.38 -10.49 -4.79
N PRO A 17 10.95 -9.33 -4.26
CA PRO A 17 10.58 -9.21 -2.84
C PRO A 17 9.43 -10.14 -2.44
N LEU A 18 8.43 -10.27 -3.32
CA LEU A 18 7.30 -11.16 -3.10
C LEU A 18 7.75 -12.63 -3.13
N LEU A 19 8.52 -13.04 -4.15
CA LEU A 19 9.01 -14.41 -4.26
C LEU A 19 9.93 -14.78 -3.10
N LEU A 20 10.82 -13.88 -2.71
CA LEU A 20 11.71 -14.05 -1.58
C LEU A 20 10.90 -14.22 -0.29
N SER A 21 9.88 -13.39 -0.07
CA SER A 21 8.99 -13.50 1.09
C SER A 21 8.23 -14.83 1.08
N VAL A 22 7.66 -15.23 -0.07
CA VAL A 22 6.98 -16.54 -0.21
C VAL A 22 7.94 -17.69 0.07
N ALA A 23 9.16 -17.65 -0.47
CA ALA A 23 10.18 -18.67 -0.24
C ALA A 23 10.59 -18.75 1.24
N ALA A 24 10.87 -17.60 1.86
CA ALA A 24 11.26 -17.50 3.27
C ALA A 24 10.16 -18.01 4.20
N PHE A 25 8.91 -17.55 4.02
CA PHE A 25 7.78 -18.01 4.83
C PHE A 25 7.44 -19.48 4.59
N THR A 26 7.60 -19.98 3.35
CA THR A 26 7.40 -21.41 3.05
C THR A 26 8.44 -22.25 3.77
N PHE A 27 9.72 -21.87 3.67
CA PHE A 27 10.82 -22.54 4.34
C PHE A 27 10.61 -22.55 5.86
N LEU A 28 10.31 -21.39 6.46
CA LEU A 28 10.04 -21.26 7.89
C LEU A 28 8.84 -22.10 8.31
N SER A 29 7.75 -22.08 7.54
CA SER A 29 6.55 -22.87 7.83
C SER A 29 6.82 -24.38 7.79
N ILE A 30 7.67 -24.85 6.88
CA ILE A 30 8.05 -26.26 6.80
C ILE A 30 8.96 -26.65 7.96
N LEU A 31 9.97 -25.82 8.24
CA LEU A 31 10.95 -26.04 9.31
C LEU A 31 10.26 -26.08 10.67
N LEU A 32 9.41 -25.08 10.95
CA LEU A 32 8.70 -24.94 12.22
C LEU A 32 7.38 -25.72 12.25
N SER A 33 7.04 -26.51 11.22
CA SER A 33 5.72 -27.17 11.11
C SER A 33 5.31 -27.98 12.35
N LYS A 34 6.25 -28.74 12.94
CA LYS A 34 6.00 -29.49 14.18
C LYS A 34 5.75 -28.56 15.37
N SER A 35 6.55 -27.50 15.51
CA SER A 35 6.44 -26.51 16.58
C SER A 35 5.13 -25.71 16.48
N ILE A 36 4.81 -25.21 15.28
CA ILE A 36 3.55 -24.50 14.99
C ILE A 36 2.36 -25.35 15.38
N LYS A 37 2.39 -26.66 15.07
CA LYS A 37 1.29 -27.55 15.42
C LYS A 37 1.17 -27.78 16.93
N LYS A 38 2.30 -27.96 17.63
CA LYS A 38 2.33 -28.27 19.06
C LYS A 38 2.04 -27.03 19.93
N HIS A 39 2.53 -25.87 19.53
CA HIS A 39 2.50 -24.62 20.31
C HIS A 39 1.70 -23.51 19.60
N ALA A 40 0.63 -23.87 18.90
CA ALA A 40 -0.12 -22.95 18.03
C ALA A 40 -0.54 -21.64 18.73
N THR A 41 -0.98 -21.71 19.99
CA THR A 41 -1.37 -20.53 20.79
C THR A 41 -0.24 -19.51 20.92
N VAL A 42 1.01 -19.95 21.09
CA VAL A 42 2.17 -19.05 21.17
C VAL A 42 2.35 -18.29 19.86
N TYR A 43 2.27 -18.98 18.73
CA TYR A 43 2.35 -18.35 17.42
C TYR A 43 1.18 -17.37 17.19
N TYR A 44 -0.03 -17.70 17.63
CA TYR A 44 -1.17 -16.79 17.52
C TYR A 44 -0.94 -15.51 18.32
N ILE A 45 -0.43 -15.61 19.55
CA ILE A 45 -0.13 -14.44 20.39
C ILE A 45 0.96 -13.59 19.73
N VAL A 46 2.06 -14.20 19.28
CA VAL A 46 3.17 -13.47 18.64
C VAL A 46 2.70 -12.69 17.41
N PHE A 47 1.86 -13.28 16.56
CA PHE A 47 1.32 -12.60 15.38
C PHE A 47 0.16 -11.65 15.67
N ALA A 48 -0.49 -11.77 16.82
CA ALA A 48 -1.52 -10.84 17.29
C ALA A 48 -0.93 -9.53 17.85
N ILE A 49 0.27 -9.56 18.45
CA ILE A 49 0.95 -8.36 18.98
C ILE A 49 1.03 -7.23 17.95
N PRO A 50 1.59 -7.40 16.73
CA PRO A 50 1.64 -6.32 15.75
C PRO A 50 0.25 -5.85 15.30
N PHE A 51 -0.75 -6.74 15.26
CA PHE A 51 -2.14 -6.35 15.00
C PHE A 51 -2.64 -5.39 16.09
N PHE A 52 -2.48 -5.71 17.37
CA PHE A 52 -2.95 -4.84 18.46
C PHE A 52 -2.14 -3.53 18.57
N LEU A 53 -0.83 -3.59 18.33
CA LEU A 53 0.03 -2.39 18.30
C LEU A 53 -0.41 -1.39 17.24
N VAL A 54 -1.07 -1.84 16.18
CA VAL A 54 -1.61 -0.96 15.12
C VAL A 54 -3.08 -0.63 15.37
N ALA A 55 -3.90 -1.62 15.72
CA ALA A 55 -5.35 -1.48 15.86
C ALA A 55 -5.73 -0.56 17.02
N ILE A 56 -5.09 -0.68 18.19
CA ILE A 56 -5.40 0.14 19.37
C ILE A 56 -5.19 1.63 19.11
N PRO A 57 -4.00 2.10 18.66
CA PRO A 57 -3.82 3.52 18.38
C PRO A 57 -4.66 4.00 17.21
N PHE A 58 -4.90 3.15 16.20
CA PHE A 58 -5.77 3.49 15.09
C PHE A 58 -7.21 3.74 15.54
N VAL A 59 -7.77 2.84 16.37
CA VAL A 59 -9.13 2.98 16.89
C VAL A 59 -9.25 4.17 17.83
N GLY A 60 -8.30 4.38 18.75
CA GLY A 60 -8.32 5.56 19.62
C GLY A 60 -8.32 6.87 18.83
N ARG A 61 -7.59 6.92 17.71
CA ARG A 61 -7.60 8.08 16.81
C ARG A 61 -8.98 8.36 16.20
N LEU A 62 -9.77 7.32 15.92
CA LEU A 62 -11.16 7.49 15.44
C LEU A 62 -12.08 8.12 16.50
N PHE A 63 -11.75 7.95 17.78
CA PHE A 63 -12.46 8.57 18.91
C PHE A 63 -11.81 9.88 19.39
N GLY A 64 -10.86 10.43 18.65
CA GLY A 64 -10.17 11.67 19.02
C GLY A 64 -9.08 11.52 20.08
N ALA A 65 -8.73 10.29 20.48
CA ALA A 65 -7.61 10.01 21.37
C ALA A 65 -6.32 9.80 20.55
N GLU A 66 -5.39 10.76 20.63
CA GLU A 66 -4.06 10.63 20.03
C GLU A 66 -3.17 9.73 20.91
N LEU A 67 -3.28 8.42 20.67
CA LEU A 67 -2.40 7.41 21.26
C LEU A 67 -1.01 7.43 20.61
N PHE A 68 -0.10 6.61 21.16
CA PHE A 68 1.24 6.42 20.63
C PHE A 68 1.25 6.04 19.13
N ASN A 69 2.14 6.65 18.35
CA ASN A 69 2.28 6.37 16.93
C ASN A 69 3.58 5.60 16.64
N LEU A 70 3.58 4.28 16.91
CA LEU A 70 4.77 3.43 16.75
C LEU A 70 5.21 3.31 15.29
N VAL A 71 4.36 3.70 14.33
CA VAL A 71 4.70 3.76 12.91
C VAL A 71 5.79 4.82 12.64
N ARG A 72 5.96 5.83 13.49
CA ARG A 72 7.03 6.84 13.34
C ARG A 72 8.40 6.39 13.87
N VAL A 73 8.45 5.29 14.63
CA VAL A 73 9.73 4.74 15.14
C VAL A 73 10.51 4.15 13.96
N PRO A 74 11.84 4.33 13.83
CA PRO A 74 12.56 3.95 12.61
C PRO A 74 12.43 2.45 12.25
N ILE A 75 12.97 1.56 13.09
CA ILE A 75 13.00 0.12 12.83
C ILE A 75 11.60 -0.48 13.01
N LEU A 76 10.97 -0.21 14.16
CA LEU A 76 9.66 -0.76 14.47
C LEU A 76 8.58 -0.25 13.51
N GLY A 77 8.63 1.01 13.12
CA GLY A 77 7.67 1.60 12.19
C GLY A 77 7.83 1.09 10.76
N GLN A 78 9.04 0.71 10.32
CA GLN A 78 9.21 0.00 9.05
C GLN A 78 8.51 -1.36 9.07
N ILE A 79 8.76 -2.15 10.13
CA ILE A 79 8.11 -3.46 10.31
C ILE A 79 6.59 -3.32 10.33
N LEU A 80 6.06 -2.33 11.07
CA LEU A 80 4.61 -2.09 11.14
C LEU A 80 4.04 -1.60 9.80
N ARG A 81 4.72 -0.74 9.05
CA ARG A 81 4.29 -0.33 7.70
C ARG A 81 4.20 -1.52 6.75
N ASP A 82 5.22 -2.36 6.75
CA ASP A 82 5.28 -3.57 5.94
C ASP A 82 4.16 -4.55 6.30
N TYR A 83 3.87 -4.67 7.59
CA TYR A 83 2.74 -5.45 8.11
C TYR A 83 1.38 -4.87 7.66
N ILE A 84 1.19 -3.55 7.71
CA ILE A 84 -0.03 -2.83 7.28
C ILE A 84 -0.25 -2.96 5.77
N HIS A 85 0.81 -2.83 4.97
CA HIS A 85 0.71 -2.81 3.51
C HIS A 85 0.57 -4.18 2.86
N MET A 86 0.49 -5.26 3.65
CA MET A 86 0.24 -6.63 3.17
C MET A 86 1.31 -7.24 2.26
N GLY A 87 2.18 -6.44 1.64
CA GLY A 87 3.06 -6.87 0.54
C GLY A 87 4.13 -7.88 0.92
N THR A 88 4.68 -7.80 2.14
CA THR A 88 5.81 -8.63 2.59
C THR A 88 5.40 -9.70 3.60
N PHE A 89 4.34 -9.47 4.38
CA PHE A 89 3.89 -10.41 5.42
C PHE A 89 2.63 -11.17 5.04
N GLY A 90 1.49 -10.47 4.91
CA GLY A 90 0.20 -11.15 4.80
C GLY A 90 -0.07 -11.76 3.41
N PHE A 91 0.28 -11.08 2.32
CA PHE A 91 0.04 -11.59 0.97
C PHE A 91 0.85 -12.87 0.67
N PRO A 92 2.15 -12.97 1.02
CA PRO A 92 2.89 -14.22 0.91
C PRO A 92 2.26 -15.38 1.67
N LEU A 93 1.79 -15.16 2.91
CA LEU A 93 1.11 -16.19 3.69
C LEU A 93 -0.19 -16.67 3.02
N LEU A 94 -0.99 -15.75 2.49
CA LEU A 94 -2.20 -16.08 1.72
C LEU A 94 -1.86 -16.92 0.48
N VAL A 95 -0.82 -16.55 -0.26
CA VAL A 95 -0.33 -17.33 -1.42
C VAL A 95 0.05 -18.74 -0.99
N ILE A 96 0.79 -18.91 0.11
CA ILE A 96 1.18 -20.22 0.63
C ILE A 96 -0.04 -21.09 0.96
N ILE A 97 -1.02 -20.54 1.67
CA ILE A 97 -2.26 -21.25 2.07
C ILE A 97 -3.10 -21.65 0.86
N MET A 98 -3.16 -20.78 -0.15
CA MET A 98 -3.86 -21.01 -1.40
C MET A 98 -3.19 -22.14 -2.20
N TYR A 99 -1.88 -22.06 -2.44
CA TYR A 99 -1.14 -23.03 -3.24
C TYR A 99 -1.00 -24.40 -2.58
N MET A 100 -0.78 -24.49 -1.27
CA MET A 100 -0.67 -25.80 -0.59
C MET A 100 -1.95 -26.65 -0.79
N GLY A 101 -3.11 -26.00 -0.96
CA GLY A 101 -4.37 -26.67 -1.25
C GLY A 101 -4.45 -27.20 -2.68
N ALA A 102 -3.78 -26.58 -3.64
CA ALA A 102 -3.78 -26.95 -5.06
C ALA A 102 -2.66 -27.95 -5.43
N LEU A 103 -1.62 -28.06 -4.60
CA LEU A 103 -0.48 -28.96 -4.82
C LEU A 103 -0.79 -30.42 -4.43
N ASP A 104 0.09 -31.34 -4.85
CA ASP A 104 -0.06 -32.78 -4.61
C ASP A 104 0.27 -33.13 -3.14
N PRO A 105 -0.70 -33.69 -2.37
CA PRO A 105 -0.49 -34.05 -0.96
C PRO A 105 0.52 -35.19 -0.75
N LYS A 106 0.91 -35.94 -1.81
CA LYS A 106 1.93 -36.99 -1.72
C LYS A 106 3.33 -36.43 -1.45
N VAL A 107 3.57 -35.17 -1.82
CA VAL A 107 4.86 -34.53 -1.62
C VAL A 107 5.07 -34.20 -0.14
N ARG A 108 6.23 -34.60 0.42
CA ARG A 108 6.50 -34.54 1.87
C ARG A 108 6.31 -33.14 2.48
N TRP A 109 6.81 -32.10 1.81
CA TRP A 109 6.69 -30.73 2.30
C TRP A 109 5.26 -30.18 2.16
N VAL A 110 4.53 -30.54 1.11
CA VAL A 110 3.10 -30.19 0.95
C VAL A 110 2.28 -30.82 2.08
N LYS A 111 2.54 -32.10 2.41
CA LYS A 111 1.89 -32.78 3.54
C LYS A 111 2.14 -32.07 4.87
N ARG A 112 3.37 -31.58 5.11
CA ARG A 112 3.70 -30.79 6.31
C ARG A 112 2.91 -29.48 6.36
N LEU A 113 2.87 -28.74 5.24
CA LEU A 113 2.10 -27.50 5.14
C LEU A 113 0.59 -27.73 5.33
N LEU A 114 0.03 -28.77 4.72
CA LEU A 114 -1.39 -29.13 4.88
C LEU A 114 -1.75 -29.45 6.33
N ASN A 115 -0.83 -30.04 7.10
CA ASN A 115 -1.05 -30.35 8.52
C ASN A 115 -1.15 -29.09 9.40
N ILE A 116 -0.50 -28.00 9.00
CA ILE A 116 -0.53 -26.70 9.69
C ILE A 116 -1.39 -25.65 8.98
N ARG A 117 -2.21 -26.07 7.99
CA ARG A 117 -2.97 -25.15 7.15
C ARG A 117 -3.90 -24.24 7.94
N LYS A 118 -4.56 -24.80 8.96
CA LYS A 118 -5.49 -24.07 9.83
C LYS A 118 -4.74 -23.02 10.65
N GLU A 119 -3.62 -23.41 11.22
CA GLU A 119 -2.74 -22.57 12.04
C GLU A 119 -2.19 -21.41 11.21
N LEU A 120 -1.71 -21.68 10.00
CA LEU A 120 -1.26 -20.63 9.06
C LEU A 120 -2.39 -19.69 8.65
N SER A 121 -3.61 -20.20 8.45
CA SER A 121 -4.78 -19.36 8.14
C SER A 121 -5.17 -18.43 9.29
N ILE A 122 -4.99 -18.86 10.54
CA ILE A 122 -5.19 -18.00 11.71
C ILE A 122 -4.10 -16.93 11.75
N ILE A 123 -2.84 -17.34 11.65
CA ILE A 123 -1.66 -16.46 11.65
C ILE A 123 -1.76 -15.39 10.56
N SER A 124 -2.11 -15.77 9.33
CA SER A 124 -2.25 -14.85 8.21
C SER A 124 -3.39 -13.85 8.40
N GLY A 125 -4.38 -14.17 9.24
CA GLY A 125 -5.53 -13.30 9.40
C GLY A 125 -5.28 -12.02 10.19
N PHE A 126 -4.29 -12.01 11.09
CA PHE A 126 -3.92 -10.79 11.82
C PHE A 126 -3.45 -9.64 10.90
N PRO A 127 -2.50 -9.86 9.95
CA PRO A 127 -2.18 -8.82 8.99
C PRO A 127 -3.36 -8.51 8.05
N VAL A 128 -4.21 -9.49 7.70
CA VAL A 128 -5.42 -9.26 6.87
C VAL A 128 -6.36 -8.29 7.56
N LEU A 129 -6.68 -8.53 8.83
CA LEU A 129 -7.54 -7.64 9.59
C LEU A 129 -6.92 -6.25 9.75
N THR A 130 -5.61 -6.16 9.98
CA THR A 130 -4.92 -4.86 10.08
C THR A 130 -5.04 -4.06 8.79
N HIS A 131 -4.74 -4.70 7.66
CA HIS A 131 -4.85 -4.09 6.35
C HIS A 131 -6.28 -3.67 6.04
N SER A 132 -7.24 -4.57 6.25
CA SER A 132 -8.65 -4.31 6.02
C SER A 132 -9.18 -3.19 6.90
N LEU A 133 -8.85 -3.15 8.18
CA LEU A 133 -9.27 -2.10 9.11
C LEU A 133 -8.83 -0.72 8.60
N ILE A 134 -7.53 -0.57 8.32
CA ILE A 134 -6.98 0.73 7.88
C ILE A 134 -7.53 1.12 6.50
N ARG A 135 -7.58 0.18 5.55
CA ARG A 135 -8.01 0.49 4.18
C ARG A 135 -9.51 0.74 4.08
N VAL A 136 -10.34 0.00 4.81
CA VAL A 136 -11.79 0.27 4.82
C VAL A 136 -12.04 1.64 5.41
N THR A 137 -11.50 1.96 6.58
CA THR A 137 -11.74 3.27 7.20
C THR A 137 -11.23 4.45 6.36
N ASN A 138 -10.07 4.33 5.71
CA ASN A 138 -9.48 5.46 4.98
C ASN A 138 -9.91 5.55 3.51
N ASN A 139 -10.23 4.44 2.86
CA ASN A 139 -10.46 4.39 1.42
C ASN A 139 -11.93 4.17 1.05
N PHE A 140 -12.69 3.44 1.88
CA PHE A 140 -14.09 3.13 1.59
C PHE A 140 -14.98 4.37 1.50
N PRO A 141 -14.87 5.40 2.38
CA PRO A 141 -15.69 6.60 2.27
C PRO A 141 -15.51 7.31 0.93
N SER A 142 -14.26 7.41 0.44
CA SER A 142 -13.97 7.99 -0.87
C SER A 142 -14.56 7.16 -2.01
N GLY A 143 -14.43 5.82 -1.95
CA GLY A 143 -15.02 4.94 -2.96
C GLY A 143 -16.54 4.98 -2.98
N LEU A 144 -17.18 5.10 -1.81
CA LEU A 144 -18.63 5.21 -1.70
C LEU A 144 -19.14 6.56 -2.23
N LYS A 145 -18.41 7.65 -1.95
CA LYS A 145 -18.75 9.00 -2.46
C LYS A 145 -18.83 9.02 -3.98
N PHE A 146 -17.95 8.30 -4.69
CA PHE A 146 -18.01 8.20 -6.15
C PHE A 146 -19.37 7.71 -6.68
N PHE A 147 -20.04 6.80 -5.97
CA PHE A 147 -21.32 6.24 -6.40
C PHE A 147 -22.54 7.01 -5.88
N ILE A 148 -22.42 7.67 -4.73
CA ILE A 148 -23.53 8.45 -4.13
C ILE A 148 -23.59 9.87 -4.70
N ASP A 149 -22.43 10.51 -4.84
CA ASP A 149 -22.28 11.90 -5.26
C ASP A 149 -21.10 12.00 -6.24
N LYS A 150 -21.35 11.53 -7.47
CA LYS A 150 -20.35 11.46 -8.52
C LYS A 150 -19.81 12.86 -8.87
N ASP A 151 -20.69 13.84 -9.02
CA ASP A 151 -20.32 15.20 -9.43
C ASP A 151 -19.52 15.91 -8.34
N GLY A 152 -19.90 15.74 -7.08
CA GLY A 152 -19.12 16.20 -5.93
C GLY A 152 -17.81 15.44 -5.72
N TYR A 153 -17.69 14.19 -6.17
CA TYR A 153 -16.42 13.47 -6.18
C TYR A 153 -15.48 14.01 -7.27
N LEU A 154 -15.97 14.16 -8.50
CA LEU A 154 -15.19 14.59 -9.66
C LEU A 154 -14.74 16.05 -9.57
N SER A 155 -15.54 16.92 -8.95
CA SER A 155 -15.19 18.33 -8.71
C SER A 155 -14.09 18.51 -7.66
N ASN A 156 -14.05 17.64 -6.64
CA ASN A 156 -13.13 17.77 -5.51
C ASN A 156 -11.89 16.88 -5.60
N THR A 157 -11.82 15.97 -6.58
CA THR A 157 -10.73 15.02 -6.72
C THR A 157 -10.13 15.10 -8.11
N PRO A 158 -8.81 15.27 -8.26
CA PRO A 158 -8.18 15.23 -9.57
C PRO A 158 -8.26 13.82 -10.15
N VAL A 159 -9.18 13.61 -11.09
CA VAL A 159 -9.41 12.34 -11.78
C VAL A 159 -8.93 12.44 -13.21
N ALA A 160 -7.99 11.58 -13.62
CA ALA A 160 -7.52 11.51 -15.00
C ALA A 160 -8.43 10.66 -15.90
N SER A 161 -9.15 9.71 -15.32
CA SER A 161 -10.11 8.85 -16.02
C SER A 161 -11.25 8.50 -15.07
N GLU A 162 -12.47 8.85 -15.46
CA GLU A 162 -13.68 8.49 -14.71
C GLU A 162 -13.81 6.97 -14.59
N LEU A 163 -13.57 6.24 -15.68
CA LEU A 163 -13.57 4.77 -15.68
C LEU A 163 -12.56 4.21 -14.69
N GLY A 164 -11.34 4.75 -14.66
CA GLY A 164 -10.31 4.35 -13.70
C GLY A 164 -10.71 4.62 -12.25
N ALA A 165 -11.30 5.79 -11.97
CA ALA A 165 -11.83 6.13 -10.65
C ALA A 165 -12.98 5.20 -10.24
N GLY A 166 -13.88 4.87 -11.17
CA GLY A 166 -14.99 3.93 -10.94
C GLY A 166 -14.50 2.52 -10.64
N ILE A 167 -13.52 2.01 -11.38
CA ILE A 167 -12.93 0.68 -11.14
C ILE A 167 -12.22 0.64 -9.77
N THR A 168 -11.44 1.67 -9.40
CA THR A 168 -10.82 1.74 -8.08
C THR A 168 -11.89 1.80 -6.97
N SER A 169 -12.93 2.61 -7.14
CA SER A 169 -14.02 2.76 -6.17
C SER A 169 -14.79 1.46 -5.98
N PHE A 170 -15.13 0.78 -7.08
CA PHE A 170 -15.74 -0.55 -7.06
C PHE A 170 -14.84 -1.56 -6.34
N SER A 171 -13.53 -1.51 -6.57
CA SER A 171 -12.58 -2.39 -5.88
C SER A 171 -12.59 -2.18 -4.37
N PHE A 172 -12.77 -0.95 -3.86
CA PHE A 172 -12.93 -0.72 -2.43
C PHE A 172 -14.21 -1.34 -1.86
N ILE A 173 -15.33 -1.31 -2.60
CA ILE A 173 -16.57 -2.00 -2.21
C ILE A 173 -16.33 -3.51 -2.15
N VAL A 174 -15.67 -4.09 -3.17
CA VAL A 174 -15.28 -5.51 -3.14
C VAL A 174 -14.38 -5.82 -1.95
N GLY A 175 -13.53 -4.88 -1.53
CA GLY A 175 -12.70 -5.00 -0.32
C GLY A 175 -13.53 -5.16 0.97
N VAL A 176 -14.64 -4.43 1.10
CA VAL A 176 -15.58 -4.60 2.22
C VAL A 176 -16.28 -5.96 2.14
N LEU A 177 -16.74 -6.38 0.96
CA LEU A 177 -17.33 -7.70 0.77
C LEU A 177 -16.36 -8.83 1.11
N LEU A 178 -15.09 -8.68 0.73
CA LEU A 178 -14.01 -9.59 1.12
C LEU A 178 -13.84 -9.65 2.63
N LEU A 179 -13.90 -8.53 3.34
CA LEU A 179 -13.82 -8.50 4.80
C LEU A 179 -15.01 -9.23 5.44
N VAL A 180 -16.22 -9.00 4.94
CA VAL A 180 -17.45 -9.68 5.41
C VAL A 180 -17.36 -11.19 5.21
N LEU A 181 -16.78 -11.67 4.11
CA LEU A 181 -16.54 -13.09 3.88
C LEU A 181 -15.37 -13.63 4.72
N PHE A 182 -14.33 -12.83 4.89
CA PHE A 182 -13.11 -13.22 5.58
C PHE A 182 -13.35 -13.47 7.07
N ILE A 183 -14.09 -12.59 7.75
CA ILE A 183 -14.30 -12.68 9.21
C ILE A 183 -14.92 -14.04 9.62
N PRO A 184 -16.05 -14.51 9.05
CA PRO A 184 -16.62 -15.82 9.39
C PRO A 184 -15.67 -16.98 9.06
N LEU A 185 -14.97 -16.92 7.93
CA LEU A 185 -14.01 -17.96 7.53
C LEU A 185 -12.82 -18.03 8.50
N TRP A 186 -12.34 -16.89 8.96
CA TRP A 186 -11.23 -16.80 9.91
C TRP A 186 -11.66 -17.21 11.32
N VAL A 187 -12.78 -16.69 11.83
CA VAL A 187 -13.33 -17.05 13.15
C VAL A 187 -13.63 -18.54 13.25
N THR A 188 -14.17 -19.15 12.19
CA THR A 188 -14.44 -20.60 12.17
C THR A 188 -13.18 -21.46 12.05
N SER A 189 -12.00 -20.87 11.85
CA SER A 189 -10.73 -21.59 11.86
C SER A 189 -10.22 -21.87 13.29
N PHE A 190 -10.69 -21.13 14.29
CA PHE A 190 -10.32 -21.36 15.70
C PHE A 190 -10.94 -22.66 16.23
N ASP A 191 -10.15 -23.42 16.99
CA ASP A 191 -10.56 -24.74 17.48
C ASP A 191 -11.81 -24.70 18.35
N SER A 192 -11.96 -23.66 19.17
CA SER A 192 -13.14 -23.46 20.00
C SER A 192 -14.42 -23.34 19.18
N VAL A 193 -14.38 -22.67 18.03
CA VAL A 193 -15.52 -22.50 17.13
C VAL A 193 -15.71 -23.75 16.26
N HIS A 194 -14.63 -24.29 15.72
CA HIS A 194 -14.66 -25.51 14.90
C HIS A 194 -15.30 -26.69 15.63
N ARG A 195 -14.93 -26.92 16.90
CA ARG A 195 -15.49 -28.00 17.72
C ARG A 195 -16.99 -27.82 17.97
N ARG A 196 -17.45 -26.59 18.20
CA ARG A 196 -18.88 -26.28 18.42
C ARG A 196 -19.73 -26.44 17.16
N MET A 197 -19.19 -26.08 15.99
CA MET A 197 -19.91 -26.10 14.71
C MET A 197 -20.05 -27.52 14.11
N GLY A 198 -19.12 -28.42 14.42
CA GLY A 198 -19.06 -29.75 13.83
C GLY A 198 -18.47 -29.76 12.41
N ARG A 199 -17.92 -30.93 12.02
CA ARG A 199 -17.08 -31.08 10.81
C ARG A 199 -17.83 -30.82 9.50
N VAL A 200 -19.10 -31.20 9.41
CA VAL A 200 -19.91 -31.09 8.18
C VAL A 200 -20.23 -29.63 7.88
N THR A 201 -20.79 -28.92 8.86
CA THR A 201 -21.13 -27.49 8.76
C THR A 201 -19.89 -26.65 8.52
N TRP A 202 -18.79 -26.92 9.24
CA TRP A 202 -17.52 -26.24 9.02
C TRP A 202 -17.02 -26.39 7.58
N LYS A 203 -17.08 -27.59 7.00
CA LYS A 203 -16.72 -27.78 5.59
C LYS A 203 -17.61 -26.99 4.64
N LYS A 204 -18.90 -26.84 4.93
CA LYS A 204 -19.84 -26.04 4.12
C LYS A 204 -19.46 -24.55 4.17
N VAL A 205 -19.17 -24.02 5.36
CA VAL A 205 -18.72 -22.63 5.55
C VAL A 205 -17.38 -22.41 4.84
N GLN A 206 -16.40 -23.30 5.02
CA GLN A 206 -15.08 -23.15 4.42
C GLN A 206 -15.04 -23.28 2.89
N ARG A 207 -16.13 -23.73 2.24
CA ARG A 207 -16.24 -23.64 0.76
C ARG A 207 -16.32 -22.19 0.28
N TRP A 208 -16.79 -21.26 1.11
CA TRP A 208 -16.79 -19.84 0.78
C TRP A 208 -15.39 -19.25 0.60
N ALA A 209 -14.33 -19.95 1.05
CA ALA A 209 -12.96 -19.59 0.74
C ALA A 209 -12.68 -19.54 -0.77
N TYR A 210 -13.39 -20.34 -1.59
CA TYR A 210 -13.24 -20.24 -3.06
C TYR A 210 -13.77 -18.91 -3.60
N VAL A 211 -14.91 -18.45 -3.08
CA VAL A 211 -15.50 -17.15 -3.43
C VAL A 211 -14.58 -16.04 -2.94
N LEU A 212 -14.04 -16.16 -1.73
CA LEU A 212 -13.04 -15.24 -1.19
C LEU A 212 -11.81 -15.12 -2.13
N TYR A 213 -11.24 -16.24 -2.60
CA TYR A 213 -10.08 -16.19 -3.51
C TYR A 213 -10.42 -15.58 -4.87
N ALA A 214 -11.62 -15.85 -5.41
CA ALA A 214 -12.08 -15.23 -6.66
C ALA A 214 -12.25 -13.71 -6.50
N LEU A 215 -12.90 -13.26 -5.42
CA LEU A 215 -13.06 -11.83 -5.13
C LEU A 215 -11.72 -11.17 -4.81
N LEU A 216 -10.77 -11.89 -4.21
CA LEU A 216 -9.43 -11.37 -3.93
C LEU A 216 -8.69 -11.04 -5.23
N PHE A 217 -8.82 -11.90 -6.25
CA PHE A 217 -8.30 -11.63 -7.58
C PHE A 217 -8.96 -10.40 -8.21
N ILE A 218 -10.30 -10.34 -8.20
CA ILE A 218 -11.06 -9.22 -8.76
C ILE A 218 -10.67 -7.90 -8.07
N HIS A 219 -10.56 -7.91 -6.75
CA HIS A 219 -10.15 -6.76 -5.95
C HIS A 219 -8.73 -6.30 -6.30
N ALA A 220 -7.75 -7.20 -6.29
CA ALA A 220 -6.36 -6.87 -6.59
C ALA A 220 -6.18 -6.38 -8.04
N MET A 221 -6.84 -7.04 -8.99
CA MET A 221 -6.80 -6.65 -10.39
C MET A 221 -7.50 -5.32 -10.65
N GLY A 222 -8.66 -5.11 -10.02
CA GLY A 222 -9.41 -3.86 -10.11
C GLY A 222 -8.62 -2.67 -9.59
N LEU A 223 -7.96 -2.78 -8.44
CA LEU A 223 -7.07 -1.72 -7.95
C LEU A 223 -5.96 -1.40 -8.94
N GLN A 224 -5.32 -2.44 -9.51
CA GLN A 224 -4.23 -2.26 -10.44
C GLN A 224 -4.67 -1.62 -11.77
N ILE A 225 -5.82 -2.04 -12.32
CA ILE A 225 -6.40 -1.47 -13.55
C ILE A 225 -6.91 -0.04 -13.29
N GLY A 226 -7.56 0.19 -12.15
CA GLY A 226 -8.01 1.52 -11.77
C GLY A 226 -6.85 2.50 -11.67
N TRP A 227 -5.72 2.09 -11.09
CA TRP A 227 -4.50 2.91 -11.03
C TRP A 227 -3.77 3.04 -12.38
N THR A 228 -3.88 2.09 -13.31
CA THR A 228 -3.35 2.30 -14.67
C THR A 228 -4.13 3.37 -15.41
N LEU A 229 -5.46 3.31 -15.33
CA LEU A 229 -6.35 4.23 -16.02
C LEU A 229 -6.44 5.60 -15.33
N ASN A 230 -6.29 5.65 -14.00
CA ASN A 230 -6.31 6.89 -13.22
C ASN A 230 -5.01 7.08 -12.39
N PRO A 231 -3.87 7.41 -13.04
CA PRO A 231 -2.58 7.58 -12.37
C PRO A 231 -2.57 8.64 -11.25
N ARG A 232 -3.49 9.61 -11.32
CA ARG A 232 -3.55 10.78 -10.43
C ARG A 232 -4.54 10.63 -9.27
N GLY A 233 -5.42 9.62 -9.31
CA GLY A 233 -6.53 9.46 -8.35
C GLY A 233 -6.40 8.31 -7.36
N GLY A 234 -5.23 7.69 -7.21
CA GLY A 234 -4.95 6.80 -6.07
C GLY A 234 -4.49 7.64 -4.86
N HIS A 235 -5.00 7.37 -3.66
CA HIS A 235 -4.70 8.12 -2.43
C HIS A 235 -3.31 8.73 -2.42
N ALA A 236 -3.29 10.06 -2.37
CA ALA A 236 -2.19 10.93 -2.03
C ALA A 236 -0.82 10.24 -2.12
N ALA A 237 -0.05 10.56 -3.16
CA ALA A 237 1.39 10.65 -2.98
C ALA A 237 1.63 11.28 -1.59
N PRO A 238 2.50 10.69 -0.73
CA PRO A 238 2.75 11.26 0.58
C PRO A 238 2.95 12.75 0.35
N LYS A 239 2.15 13.59 1.02
CA LYS A 239 2.45 15.02 1.06
C LYS A 239 3.92 15.05 1.42
N VAL A 240 4.77 15.38 0.45
CA VAL A 240 6.13 15.77 0.72
C VAL A 240 5.89 16.88 1.71
N VAL A 241 6.16 16.59 2.98
CA VAL A 241 6.18 17.62 4.01
C VAL A 241 7.06 18.64 3.36
N ALA A 242 6.46 19.76 2.93
CA ALA A 242 7.21 20.85 2.35
C ALA A 242 8.32 21.04 3.36
N GLU A 243 9.53 20.70 2.93
CA GLU A 243 10.73 20.91 3.70
C GLU A 243 10.66 22.41 3.91
N ARG A 244 10.17 22.83 5.09
CA ARG A 244 10.32 24.19 5.54
C ARG A 244 11.82 24.32 5.50
N THR A 245 12.30 24.93 4.43
CA THR A 245 13.68 25.28 4.25
C THR A 245 13.97 26.10 5.49
N VAL A 246 14.57 25.45 6.48
CA VAL A 246 15.19 26.12 7.60
C VAL A 246 16.22 26.97 6.89
N LYS A 247 15.91 28.26 6.72
CA LYS A 247 16.89 29.25 6.32
C LYS A 247 18.00 29.10 7.33
N GLN A 248 19.08 28.45 6.91
CA GLN A 248 20.36 28.52 7.60
C GLN A 248 20.66 30.00 7.79
N PRO A 249 21.00 30.46 9.01
CA PRO A 249 21.37 31.85 9.21
C PRO A 249 22.59 32.12 8.35
N GLN A 250 22.48 33.08 7.43
CA GLN A 250 23.64 33.63 6.76
C GLN A 250 24.59 34.17 7.83
N LYS A 251 25.84 33.72 7.78
CA LYS A 251 26.95 34.22 8.58
C LYS A 251 27.01 35.74 8.41
N PRO A 252 26.97 36.56 9.48
CA PRO A 252 27.10 38.00 9.32
C PRO A 252 28.53 38.33 8.90
N VAL A 253 28.68 39.03 7.78
CA VAL A 253 29.92 39.74 7.45
C VAL A 253 30.00 40.93 8.40
N ALA A 254 31.14 41.06 9.07
CA ALA A 254 31.43 42.12 10.02
C ALA A 254 31.30 43.50 9.37
N GLY A 255 30.66 44.43 10.08
CA GLY A 255 30.46 45.81 9.65
C GLY A 255 29.57 46.55 10.64
N ASP A 256 30.19 46.96 11.74
CA ASP A 256 29.87 48.06 12.63
C ASP A 256 28.59 48.06 13.50
N SER A 257 28.90 48.15 14.81
CA SER A 257 28.20 48.91 15.85
C SER A 257 26.92 48.30 16.43
N ALA A 258 27.14 47.50 17.47
CA ALA A 258 26.16 47.18 18.49
C ALA A 258 25.66 48.43 19.22
N ILE A 259 24.33 48.58 19.33
CA ILE A 259 23.69 49.09 20.55
C ILE A 259 22.62 48.07 20.93
N VAL A 260 22.91 47.32 21.98
CA VAL A 260 21.97 46.44 22.67
C VAL A 260 21.19 47.29 23.68
N VAL A 261 19.88 47.38 23.53
CA VAL A 261 18.98 47.73 24.64
C VAL A 261 17.93 46.62 24.75
N LEU A 262 18.05 45.83 25.81
CA LEU A 262 17.07 44.85 26.27
C LEU A 262 16.02 45.55 27.19
N PRO A 263 14.89 44.89 27.48
CA PRO A 263 13.57 45.53 27.56
C PRO A 263 13.18 45.99 28.97
N ALA A 264 12.20 46.90 29.06
CA ALA A 264 11.51 47.20 30.30
C ALA A 264 9.98 47.00 30.14
N SER A 265 9.51 46.07 30.95
CA SER A 265 8.15 45.89 31.47
C SER A 265 7.45 47.18 31.90
N GLY A 266 6.12 47.27 31.74
CA GLY A 266 5.32 48.25 32.49
C GLY A 266 3.88 48.41 32.03
N HIS A 267 2.96 48.27 32.98
CA HIS A 267 1.51 48.48 32.93
C HIS A 267 1.05 49.84 32.37
N GLY A 268 -0.20 49.93 31.90
CA GLY A 268 -0.94 51.21 31.93
C GLY A 268 -2.11 51.37 30.95
N HIS A 269 -3.32 51.29 31.50
CA HIS A 269 -4.61 51.87 31.11
C HIS A 269 -4.76 52.81 29.89
N GLY A 270 -5.84 52.59 29.12
CA GLY A 270 -6.99 53.50 29.08
C GLY A 270 -7.07 54.58 27.99
N HIS A 271 -8.20 54.55 27.23
CA HIS A 271 -8.86 55.64 26.49
C HIS A 271 -8.06 56.33 25.35
N ALA A 272 -8.63 56.95 24.32
CA ALA A 272 -9.91 57.02 23.62
C ALA A 272 -9.66 57.93 22.40
N ALA A 273 -10.66 58.00 21.51
CA ALA A 273 -10.90 59.10 20.57
C ALA A 273 -10.16 59.09 19.21
N ALA A 274 -11.01 58.94 18.20
CA ALA A 274 -10.83 59.33 16.82
C ALA A 274 -10.62 60.84 16.68
N VAL A 275 -9.85 61.22 15.64
CA VAL A 275 -10.00 62.50 14.95
C VAL A 275 -9.81 62.25 13.45
N GLU A 276 -10.91 62.35 12.71
CA GLU A 276 -10.95 62.64 11.27
C GLU A 276 -10.39 64.06 11.05
N THR A 277 -9.66 64.39 10.00
CA THR A 277 -10.21 64.80 8.69
C THR A 277 -9.06 65.19 7.73
N PRO A 278 -9.36 65.34 6.42
CA PRO A 278 -8.45 65.10 5.28
C PRO A 278 -7.85 66.41 4.73
N VAL A 279 -7.13 66.33 3.60
CA VAL A 279 -7.29 67.25 2.44
C VAL A 279 -6.28 66.90 1.30
N PHE A 280 -6.88 66.68 0.12
CA PHE A 280 -6.45 66.95 -1.26
C PHE A 280 -5.05 66.57 -1.80
N GLY A 281 -5.09 65.90 -2.96
CA GLY A 281 -4.62 66.54 -4.18
C GLY A 281 -3.91 65.66 -5.22
N ALA A 282 -4.48 65.66 -6.43
CA ALA A 282 -3.84 65.49 -7.74
C ALA A 282 -3.73 64.10 -8.37
N GLN A 283 -4.58 63.94 -9.38
CA GLN A 283 -4.71 62.94 -10.43
C GLN A 283 -3.74 63.23 -11.60
N LYS A 284 -3.20 62.18 -12.24
CA LYS A 284 -2.85 62.04 -13.69
C LYS A 284 -2.14 60.68 -13.91
N SER A 285 -2.81 59.68 -14.48
CA SER A 285 -2.84 59.29 -15.91
C SER A 285 -1.48 58.93 -16.53
N GLY A 286 -1.36 57.68 -17.02
CA GLY A 286 -0.25 57.27 -17.90
C GLY A 286 -0.32 55.79 -18.30
N GLN A 287 -0.97 55.51 -19.43
CA GLN A 287 -0.87 54.25 -20.18
C GLN A 287 0.58 53.98 -20.62
N GLY A 288 0.98 52.70 -20.67
CA GLY A 288 2.26 52.30 -21.25
C GLY A 288 2.38 50.80 -21.44
N ILE A 289 1.82 50.30 -22.55
CA ILE A 289 2.11 48.98 -23.13
C ILE A 289 3.59 48.95 -23.53
N ARG A 290 4.35 47.89 -23.16
CA ARG A 290 5.61 47.56 -23.84
C ARG A 290 5.79 46.06 -24.07
N THR A 291 6.36 45.84 -25.24
CA THR A 291 6.31 44.68 -26.12
C THR A 291 7.41 43.67 -25.82
N VAL A 292 7.16 42.44 -26.27
CA VAL A 292 8.09 41.32 -26.38
C VAL A 292 9.27 41.69 -27.30
N GLU A 293 10.50 41.40 -26.89
CA GLU A 293 11.63 41.34 -27.81
C GLU A 293 12.51 40.11 -27.56
N ARG A 294 12.75 39.40 -28.65
CA ARG A 294 13.49 38.15 -28.82
C ARG A 294 14.84 38.52 -29.43
N ALA A 295 15.95 38.22 -28.75
CA ALA A 295 17.29 38.36 -29.33
C ALA A 295 17.97 36.98 -29.40
N GLU A 296 18.31 36.58 -30.62
CA GLU A 296 19.03 35.35 -30.94
C GLU A 296 20.56 35.57 -30.93
N ARG A 297 21.27 34.51 -30.48
CA ARG A 297 22.61 34.02 -30.89
C ARG A 297 23.79 34.99 -31.01
N ASN A 298 24.85 34.66 -30.26
CA ASN A 298 26.21 34.67 -30.80
C ASN A 298 27.00 33.43 -30.32
N VAL A 299 27.70 32.79 -31.27
CA VAL A 299 28.57 31.63 -31.13
C VAL A 299 30.01 32.11 -31.26
N GLN A 300 30.89 31.73 -30.33
CA GLN A 300 32.34 31.74 -30.55
C GLN A 300 33.01 30.63 -29.71
N ALA A 301 34.03 30.00 -30.31
CA ALA A 301 34.46 28.63 -30.09
C ALA A 301 35.75 28.49 -29.23
N GLU A 302 35.81 27.36 -28.51
CA GLU A 302 36.95 26.53 -28.02
C GLU A 302 38.03 27.16 -27.10
N SER A 303 38.54 26.50 -26.03
CA SER A 303 39.14 25.15 -25.98
C SER A 303 39.28 24.59 -24.51
N PRO A 304 39.92 23.44 -24.19
CA PRO A 304 39.22 22.26 -23.65
C PRO A 304 39.83 21.70 -22.35
N LYS A 305 39.04 21.42 -21.30
CA LYS A 305 39.54 20.58 -20.17
C LYS A 305 38.44 19.72 -19.55
N GLY A 306 38.77 18.43 -19.42
CA GLY A 306 38.09 17.50 -18.52
C GLY A 306 37.35 16.39 -19.24
N GLY A 307 38.04 15.27 -19.47
CA GLY A 307 37.46 14.06 -20.04
C GLY A 307 36.18 13.65 -19.31
N ARG A 308 35.07 13.61 -20.03
CA ARG A 308 33.86 12.92 -19.59
C ARG A 308 34.17 11.43 -19.57
N ARG A 309 34.63 10.95 -18.41
CA ARG A 309 34.56 9.52 -18.07
C ARG A 309 33.09 9.15 -18.19
N ALA A 310 32.76 8.30 -19.16
CA ALA A 310 31.43 7.74 -19.32
C ALA A 310 31.00 7.17 -17.96
N GLN A 311 30.06 7.84 -17.29
CA GLN A 311 29.42 7.28 -16.11
C GLN A 311 28.69 6.04 -16.60
N ASN A 312 29.21 4.88 -16.24
CA ASN A 312 28.51 3.61 -16.40
C ASN A 312 27.21 3.72 -15.61
N LYS A 313 26.11 4.00 -16.30
CA LYS A 313 24.77 3.88 -15.74
C LYS A 313 24.62 2.44 -15.25
N GLY A 314 24.52 2.26 -13.95
CA GLY A 314 24.22 0.95 -13.39
C GLY A 314 22.81 0.52 -13.79
N LEU A 315 22.52 -0.78 -13.74
CA LEU A 315 21.15 -1.31 -13.92
C LEU A 315 20.14 -0.64 -12.95
N ALA A 316 20.60 -0.04 -11.86
CA ALA A 316 19.80 0.72 -10.89
C ALA A 316 19.43 2.16 -11.35
N ASP A 317 20.15 2.76 -12.30
CA ASP A 317 19.92 4.13 -12.78
C ASP A 317 18.91 4.23 -13.92
N ILE A 318 18.38 3.09 -14.38
CA ILE A 318 17.34 3.04 -15.39
C ILE A 318 16.01 3.38 -14.71
N GLN A 319 15.67 4.67 -14.67
CA GLN A 319 14.33 5.13 -14.29
C GLN A 319 13.32 4.68 -15.36
N VAL A 320 12.76 3.49 -15.18
CA VAL A 320 11.72 3.00 -16.07
C VAL A 320 10.38 3.67 -15.76
N GLY A 321 9.68 4.07 -16.82
CA GLY A 321 8.39 4.76 -16.75
C GLY A 321 7.35 4.01 -15.91
N ALA A 322 6.51 4.77 -15.20
CA ALA A 322 5.47 4.26 -14.31
C ALA A 322 4.47 3.29 -14.99
N HIS A 323 4.35 3.35 -16.32
CA HIS A 323 3.53 2.42 -17.10
C HIS A 323 4.09 1.00 -17.11
N VAL A 324 5.41 0.83 -17.28
CA VAL A 324 6.05 -0.49 -17.31
C VAL A 324 5.95 -1.16 -15.95
N LYS A 325 6.19 -0.42 -14.86
CA LYS A 325 5.99 -0.91 -13.49
C LYS A 325 4.56 -1.41 -13.28
N ARG A 326 3.56 -0.65 -13.75
CA ARG A 326 2.15 -1.05 -13.63
C ARG A 326 1.81 -2.30 -14.44
N SER A 327 2.32 -2.44 -15.66
CA SER A 327 2.15 -3.65 -16.47
C SER A 327 2.79 -4.88 -15.84
N ILE A 328 3.98 -4.73 -15.23
CA ILE A 328 4.68 -5.79 -14.49
C ILE A 328 3.81 -6.31 -13.34
N HIS A 329 3.20 -5.42 -12.56
CA HIS A 329 2.31 -5.81 -11.45
C HIS A 329 1.05 -6.56 -11.94
N ILE A 330 0.42 -6.11 -13.04
CA ILE A 330 -0.71 -6.82 -13.65
C ILE A 330 -0.29 -8.22 -14.10
N GLY A 331 0.81 -8.32 -14.85
CA GLY A 331 1.34 -9.60 -15.32
C GLY A 331 1.65 -10.57 -14.18
N SER A 332 2.20 -10.05 -13.08
CA SER A 332 2.50 -10.83 -11.87
C SER A 332 1.23 -11.38 -11.20
N LEU A 333 0.19 -10.56 -11.06
CA LEU A 333 -1.10 -11.00 -10.51
C LEU A 333 -1.74 -12.08 -11.38
N ILE A 334 -1.74 -11.90 -12.70
CA ILE A 334 -2.24 -12.90 -13.65
C ILE A 334 -1.46 -14.20 -13.51
N LEU A 335 -0.13 -14.13 -13.41
CA LEU A 335 0.70 -15.33 -13.27
C LEU A 335 0.41 -16.08 -11.97
N ILE A 336 0.30 -15.37 -10.84
CA ILE A 336 0.01 -15.99 -9.53
C ILE A 336 -1.38 -16.62 -9.53
N PHE A 337 -2.43 -15.84 -9.80
CA PHE A 337 -3.80 -16.36 -9.72
C PHE A 337 -4.13 -17.34 -10.86
N GLY A 338 -3.60 -17.10 -12.06
CA GLY A 338 -3.77 -17.98 -13.22
C GLY A 338 -3.09 -19.33 -13.03
N SER A 339 -1.83 -19.36 -12.56
CA SER A 339 -1.15 -20.63 -12.26
C SER A 339 -1.81 -21.38 -11.11
N TYR A 340 -2.29 -20.68 -10.07
CA TYR A 340 -3.09 -21.29 -9.01
C TYR A 340 -4.37 -21.94 -9.56
N LEU A 341 -5.15 -21.21 -10.36
CA LEU A 341 -6.40 -21.70 -10.93
C LEU A 341 -6.15 -22.94 -11.80
N TYR A 342 -5.12 -22.90 -12.65
CA TYR A 342 -4.69 -24.03 -13.46
C TYR A 342 -4.39 -25.28 -12.60
N LEU A 343 -3.58 -25.14 -11.56
CA LEU A 343 -3.23 -26.25 -10.66
C LEU A 343 -4.48 -26.79 -9.95
N ARG A 344 -5.39 -25.91 -9.53
CA ARG A 344 -6.62 -26.28 -8.83
C ARG A 344 -7.57 -27.08 -9.73
N VAL A 345 -7.81 -26.60 -10.95
CA VAL A 345 -8.66 -27.27 -11.94
C VAL A 345 -8.05 -28.61 -12.33
N ARG A 346 -6.73 -28.66 -12.56
CA ARG A 346 -6.02 -29.92 -12.86
C ARG A 346 -6.18 -30.93 -11.73
N LYS A 347 -6.06 -30.51 -10.47
CA LYS A 347 -6.27 -31.37 -9.30
C LYS A 347 -7.71 -31.87 -9.21
N ALA A 348 -8.70 -30.99 -9.37
CA ALA A 348 -10.12 -31.36 -9.36
C ALA A 348 -10.45 -32.41 -10.45
N LYS A 349 -9.93 -32.25 -11.66
CA LYS A 349 -10.09 -33.24 -12.75
C LYS A 349 -9.48 -34.61 -12.39
N LYS A 350 -8.29 -34.62 -11.79
CA LYS A 350 -7.64 -35.86 -11.32
C LYS A 350 -8.46 -36.55 -10.23
N ASP A 351 -8.96 -35.79 -9.25
CA ASP A 351 -9.76 -36.32 -8.15
C ASP A 351 -11.10 -36.90 -8.66
N ALA A 352 -11.74 -36.23 -9.63
CA ALA A 352 -12.95 -36.72 -10.29
C ALA A 352 -12.72 -38.04 -11.04
N LYS A 353 -11.63 -38.14 -11.82
CA LYS A 353 -11.25 -39.38 -12.54
C LYS A 353 -10.93 -40.53 -11.59
N LYS A 354 -10.35 -40.24 -10.42
CA LYS A 354 -10.09 -41.26 -9.39
C LYS A 354 -11.40 -41.76 -8.79
N LYS A 355 -12.34 -40.86 -8.49
CA LYS A 355 -13.65 -41.22 -7.94
C LYS A 355 -14.47 -42.07 -8.91
N SER A 356 -14.43 -41.78 -10.22
CA SER A 356 -15.12 -42.59 -11.23
C SER A 356 -14.52 -44.00 -11.34
N ARG A 357 -13.19 -44.13 -11.23
CA ARG A 357 -12.49 -45.42 -11.26
C ARG A 357 -12.65 -46.29 -10.01
N SER A 358 -13.07 -45.71 -8.88
CA SER A 358 -13.35 -46.47 -7.65
C SER A 358 -14.81 -46.89 -7.52
N LEU A 359 -15.66 -46.44 -8.44
CA LEU A 359 -17.08 -46.80 -8.52
C LEU A 359 -17.35 -47.83 -9.63
N GLN A 360 -16.35 -48.07 -10.49
CA GLN A 360 -16.21 -49.24 -11.35
C GLN A 360 -15.37 -50.26 -10.60
#